data_AF-A0A5C7WYU6-F1
#
_entry.id   AF-A0A5C7WYU6-F1
#
_cell.length_a   1.000
_cell.length_b   1.000
_cell.length_c   1.000
_cell.angle_alpha   90.00
_cell.angle_beta   90.00
_cell.angle_gamma   90.00
#
_symmetry.space_group_name_H-M   'P 1'
#
loop_
_entity.id
_entity.type
_entity.pdbx_description
1 polymer ?
#
loop_
_entity_poly.entity_id
_entity_poly.type
_entity_poly.pdbx_seq_one_letter_code
_entity_poly.pdbx_strand_id
1 'polypeptide(L)'
;MSDRTVSFVNDVLPKFRSGDIRCMQRFDVMLDDYDYMSNPKGNENYTDHANARRVFCHLIPGGCQPRMPMHGPYWSEDDLALYQKWMDDGFQP
;
A
#
# COMPACT_ATOMS: atom_id res chain seq x y z
N MET A 1 -6.99 25.89 1.64
CA MET A 1 -5.72 25.20 1.33
C MET A 1 -6.09 24.11 0.35
N SER A 2 -5.55 24.11 -0.87
CA SER A 2 -5.80 22.98 -1.77
C SER A 2 -5.11 21.77 -1.17
N ASP A 3 -5.91 20.81 -0.70
CA ASP A 3 -5.40 19.54 -0.23
C ASP A 3 -4.67 18.87 -1.41
N ARG A 4 -3.38 18.62 -1.25
CA ARG A 4 -2.57 18.05 -2.34
C ARG A 4 -2.99 16.60 -2.50
N THR A 5 -3.35 16.23 -3.72
CA THR A 5 -3.58 14.84 -4.10
C THR A 5 -2.32 13.99 -3.91
N VAL A 6 -2.45 12.85 -3.25
CA VAL A 6 -1.35 11.90 -3.03
C VAL A 6 -1.19 11.00 -4.25
N SER A 7 0.04 10.86 -4.73
CA SER A 7 0.41 10.02 -5.88
C SER A 7 1.11 8.75 -5.44
N PHE A 8 0.89 7.64 -6.14
CA PHE A 8 1.57 6.38 -5.84
C PHE A 8 3.08 6.53 -6.02
N VAL A 9 3.54 6.99 -7.19
CA VAL A 9 4.95 7.02 -7.56
C VAL A 9 5.76 8.00 -6.70
N ASN A 10 5.21 9.18 -6.38
CA ASN A 10 5.99 10.19 -5.65
C ASN A 10 5.83 10.12 -4.14
N ASP A 11 4.72 9.58 -3.63
CA ASP A 11 4.39 9.67 -2.20
C ASP A 11 4.33 8.29 -1.53
N VAL A 12 3.72 7.27 -2.16
CA VAL A 12 3.55 5.94 -1.55
C VAL A 12 4.72 5.00 -1.83
N LEU A 13 5.11 4.83 -3.09
CA LEU A 13 6.16 3.92 -3.53
C LEU A 13 7.50 4.16 -2.80
N PRO A 14 7.97 5.40 -2.57
CA PRO A 14 9.23 5.65 -1.88
C PRO A 14 9.27 5.16 -0.43
N LYS A 15 8.11 4.83 0.17
CA LYS A 15 8.02 4.29 1.53
C LYS A 15 8.28 2.79 1.59
N PHE A 16 8.12 2.08 0.47
CA PHE A 16 8.53 0.68 0.38
C PHE A 16 10.04 0.59 0.22
N ARG A 17 10.69 -0.19 1.10
CA ARG A 17 12.13 -0.41 0.98
C ARG A 17 12.36 -1.45 -0.10
N SER A 18 13.53 -1.40 -0.74
CA SER A 18 13.88 -2.39 -1.77
C SER A 18 13.83 -3.85 -1.27
N GLY A 19 14.08 -4.07 0.03
CA GLY A 19 13.91 -5.38 0.67
C GLY A 19 12.46 -5.84 0.78
N ASP A 20 11.52 -4.91 1.03
CA ASP A 20 10.09 -5.21 1.10
C ASP A 20 9.59 -5.62 -0.29
N ILE A 21 9.94 -4.84 -1.31
CA ILE A 21 9.61 -5.10 -2.72
C ILE A 21 10.09 -6.51 -3.13
N ARG A 22 11.38 -6.81 -2.95
CA ARG A 22 11.94 -8.13 -3.30
C ARG A 22 11.29 -9.27 -2.52
N CYS A 23 10.93 -9.05 -1.26
CA CYS A 23 10.27 -10.05 -0.45
C CYS A 23 8.87 -10.36 -1.03
N MET A 24 8.09 -9.32 -1.29
CA MET A 24 6.69 -9.45 -1.74
C MET A 24 6.55 -9.93 -3.17
N GLN A 25 7.49 -9.61 -4.06
CA GLN A 25 7.52 -10.15 -5.43
C GLN A 25 7.56 -11.68 -5.45
N ARG A 26 8.18 -12.33 -4.46
CA ARG A 26 8.21 -13.80 -4.33
C ARG A 26 6.86 -14.42 -3.96
N PHE A 27 5.91 -13.59 -3.55
CA PHE A 27 4.53 -13.97 -3.20
C PHE A 27 3.51 -13.39 -4.20
N ASP A 28 3.98 -12.99 -5.39
CA ASP A 28 3.14 -12.39 -6.44
C ASP A 28 2.42 -11.10 -6.02
N VAL A 29 3.05 -10.34 -5.11
CA VAL A 29 2.61 -9.00 -4.68
C VAL A 29 3.62 -7.95 -5.16
N MET A 30 3.24 -7.22 -6.21
CA MET A 30 4.11 -6.26 -6.89
C MET A 30 3.99 -4.86 -6.25
N LEU A 31 4.72 -4.64 -5.15
CA LEU A 31 4.66 -3.37 -4.39
C LEU A 31 5.19 -2.15 -5.16
N ASP A 32 5.96 -2.38 -6.23
CA ASP A 32 6.57 -1.35 -7.07
C ASP A 32 5.87 -1.16 -8.41
N ASP A 33 4.77 -1.87 -8.64
CA ASP A 33 3.97 -1.80 -9.87
C ASP A 33 2.66 -1.05 -9.59
N TYR A 34 2.53 0.13 -10.19
CA TYR A 34 1.33 0.94 -10.07
C TYR A 34 0.09 0.20 -10.62
N ASP A 35 0.18 -0.41 -11.81
CA ASP A 35 -0.97 -1.07 -12.46
C ASP A 35 -1.47 -2.25 -11.62
N TYR A 36 -0.55 -2.95 -10.94
CA TYR A 36 -0.90 -3.98 -9.97
C TYR A 36 -1.59 -3.37 -8.74
N MET A 37 -1.00 -2.34 -8.14
CA MET A 37 -1.47 -1.75 -6.88
C MET A 37 -2.81 -1.02 -7.06
N SER A 38 -2.98 -0.29 -8.17
CA SER A 38 -4.20 0.46 -8.52
C SER A 38 -5.21 -0.36 -9.32
N ASN A 39 -5.05 -1.68 -9.45
CA ASN A 39 -6.00 -2.51 -10.18
C ASN A 39 -7.41 -2.36 -9.59
N PRO A 40 -8.42 -1.89 -10.33
CA PRO A 40 -9.72 -1.55 -9.75
C PRO A 40 -10.53 -2.76 -9.30
N LYS A 41 -10.10 -3.99 -9.62
CA LYS A 41 -10.83 -5.21 -9.27
C LYS A 41 -10.84 -5.45 -7.76
N GLY A 42 -12.03 -5.78 -7.26
CA GLY A 42 -12.22 -6.37 -5.94
C GLY A 42 -11.96 -7.88 -5.89
N ASN A 43 -12.18 -8.46 -4.73
CA ASN A 43 -12.25 -9.90 -4.47
C ASN A 43 -13.26 -10.17 -3.33
N GLU A 44 -13.24 -11.38 -2.75
CA GLU A 44 -14.16 -11.76 -1.67
C GLU A 44 -14.04 -10.91 -0.39
N ASN A 45 -12.90 -10.24 -0.16
CA ASN A 45 -12.61 -9.46 1.05
C ASN A 45 -12.71 -7.95 0.82
N TYR A 46 -12.56 -7.49 -0.43
CA TYR A 46 -12.53 -6.07 -0.78
C TYR A 46 -13.34 -5.81 -2.05
N THR A 47 -14.23 -4.83 -2.03
CA THR A 47 -15.13 -4.53 -3.16
C THR A 47 -14.41 -3.98 -4.39
N ASP A 48 -13.25 -3.36 -4.21
CA ASP A 48 -12.43 -2.70 -5.22
C ASP A 48 -10.96 -2.69 -4.77
N HIS A 49 -10.03 -2.45 -5.70
CA HIS A 49 -8.60 -2.23 -5.40
C HIS A 49 -8.01 -3.21 -4.39
N ALA A 50 -8.36 -4.50 -4.54
CA ALA A 50 -8.11 -5.50 -3.52
C ALA A 50 -6.61 -5.66 -3.18
N ASN A 51 -5.74 -5.43 -4.16
CA ASN A 51 -4.28 -5.48 -3.99
C ASN A 51 -3.79 -4.41 -3.02
N ALA A 52 -4.05 -3.13 -3.32
CA ALA A 52 -3.66 -2.02 -2.45
C ALA A 52 -4.29 -2.11 -1.05
N ARG A 53 -5.56 -2.51 -0.95
CA ARG A 53 -6.26 -2.63 0.34
C ARG A 53 -5.68 -3.77 1.20
N ARG A 54 -5.34 -4.89 0.58
CA ARG A 54 -4.67 -6.00 1.28
C ARG A 54 -3.30 -5.57 1.79
N VAL A 55 -2.50 -4.89 0.97
CA VAL A 55 -1.19 -4.37 1.38
C VAL A 55 -1.35 -3.44 2.59
N PHE A 56 -2.28 -2.49 2.53
CA PHE A 56 -2.57 -1.60 3.66
C PHE A 56 -2.95 -2.36 4.94
N CYS A 57 -3.80 -3.38 4.81
CA CYS A 57 -4.19 -4.23 5.94
C CYS A 57 -2.97 -4.89 6.64
N HIS A 58 -1.93 -5.26 5.91
CA HIS A 58 -0.72 -5.82 6.49
C HIS A 58 0.23 -4.76 7.08
N LEU A 59 0.13 -3.49 6.69
CA LEU A 59 0.96 -2.40 7.22
C LEU A 59 0.47 -1.89 8.59
N ILE A 60 -0.86 -1.81 8.78
CA ILE A 60 -1.46 -1.23 9.98
C ILE A 60 -1.30 -2.12 11.23
N PRO A 61 -1.06 -1.53 12.42
CA PRO A 61 -1.12 -2.26 13.68
C PRO A 61 -2.50 -2.92 13.87
N GLY A 62 -2.54 -4.20 14.24
CA GLY A 62 -3.80 -4.93 14.48
C GLY A 62 -4.58 -5.32 13.21
N GLY A 63 -4.03 -5.07 12.02
CA GLY A 63 -4.60 -5.54 10.76
C GLY A 63 -4.27 -7.00 10.44
N CYS A 64 -4.06 -7.27 9.16
CA CYS A 64 -3.78 -8.59 8.62
C CYS A 64 -2.43 -9.14 9.12
N GLN A 65 -2.37 -10.46 9.34
CA GLN A 65 -1.15 -11.14 9.76
C GLN A 65 -0.56 -11.98 8.60
N PRO A 66 0.78 -12.04 8.47
CA PRO A 66 1.78 -11.36 9.31
C PRO A 66 1.84 -9.85 9.05
N ARG A 67 2.18 -9.06 10.08
CA ARG A 67 2.40 -7.60 9.91
C ARG A 67 3.64 -7.33 9.05
N MET A 68 3.50 -6.39 8.12
CA MET A 68 4.57 -5.90 7.27
C MET A 68 5.14 -4.55 7.78
N PRO A 69 6.45 -4.32 7.55
CA PRO A 69 7.44 -5.33 7.21
C PRO A 69 7.73 -6.26 8.39
N MET A 70 8.16 -7.49 8.09
CA MET A 70 8.47 -8.49 9.11
C MET A 70 9.58 -7.98 10.04
N HIS A 71 9.33 -7.97 11.36
CA HIS A 71 10.24 -7.43 12.39
C HIS A 71 10.55 -5.93 12.29
N GLY A 72 9.87 -5.19 11.41
CA GLY A 72 10.01 -3.75 11.29
C GLY A 72 11.29 -3.27 10.55
N PRO A 73 11.70 -2.01 10.76
CA PRO A 73 10.88 -0.92 11.30
C PRO A 73 9.51 -0.83 10.61
N TYR A 74 8.46 -0.64 11.40
CA TYR A 74 7.11 -0.46 10.88
C TYR A 74 6.93 0.95 10.31
N TRP A 75 5.95 1.10 9.41
CA TRP A 75 5.53 2.40 8.91
C TRP A 75 5.07 3.29 10.06
N SER A 76 5.41 4.58 9.98
CA SER A 76 4.94 5.59 10.93
C SER A 76 3.45 5.90 10.72
N GLU A 77 2.83 6.57 11.68
CA GLU A 77 1.43 7.02 11.53
C GLU A 77 1.26 7.94 10.32
N ASP A 78 2.24 8.81 10.03
CA ASP A 78 2.23 9.69 8.86
C ASP A 78 2.31 8.90 7.55
N ASP A 79 3.14 7.84 7.49
CA ASP A 79 3.24 7.01 6.28
C ASP A 79 1.93 6.23 6.05
N LEU A 80 1.29 5.75 7.12
CA LEU A 80 -0.02 5.07 7.03
C LEU A 80 -1.12 6.05 6.59
N ALA A 81 -1.11 7.28 7.11
CA ALA A 81 -2.04 8.32 6.71
C ALA A 81 -1.85 8.70 5.23
N LEU A 82 -0.59 8.75 4.75
CA LEU A 82 -0.27 9.00 3.35
C LEU A 82 -0.83 7.91 2.44
N TYR A 83 -0.67 6.64 2.81
CA TYR A 83 -1.22 5.51 2.06
C TYR A 83 -2.76 5.54 2.04
N GLN A 84 -3.40 5.77 3.20
CA GLN A 84 -4.86 5.87 3.30
C GLN A 84 -5.37 6.99 2.41
N LYS A 85 -4.74 8.17 2.45
CA LYS A 85 -5.11 9.30 1.61
C LYS A 85 -4.97 8.98 0.12
N TRP A 86 -3.93 8.25 -0.30
CA TRP A 86 -3.82 7.79 -1.69
C TRP A 86 -5.01 6.91 -2.13
N MET A 87 -5.49 6.01 -1.25
CA MET A 87 -6.68 5.21 -1.54
C MET A 87 -7.94 6.09 -1.61
N ASP A 88 -8.07 7.08 -0.73
CA ASP A 88 -9.23 8.00 -0.68
C ASP A 88 -9.24 8.99 -1.86
N ASP A 89 -8.07 9.40 -2.34
CA ASP A 89 -7.86 10.26 -3.50
C ASP A 89 -8.04 9.51 -4.85
N GLY A 90 -8.43 8.23 -4.80
CA GLY A 90 -8.78 7.43 -5.98
C GLY A 90 -7.58 6.76 -6.65
N PHE A 91 -6.58 6.36 -5.86
CA PHE A 91 -5.44 5.54 -6.32
C PHE A 91 -4.63 6.19 -7.45
N GLN A 92 -4.30 7.48 -7.32
CA GLN A 92 -3.59 8.25 -8.36
C GLN A 92 -2.18 7.70 -8.65
N PRO A 93 -1.69 7.79 -9.90
CA PRO A 93 -0.33 7.38 -10.26
C PRO A 93 0.72 8.22 -9.56
#